data_AF-W6W4X9-F1
#
_entry.id   AF-W6W4X9-F1
#
_cell.length_a   1.000
_cell.length_b   1.000
_cell.length_c   1.000
_cell.angle_alpha   90.00
_cell.angle_beta   90.00
_cell.angle_gamma   90.00
#
_symmetry.space_group_name_H-M   'P 1'
#
loop_
_entity.id
_entity.type
_entity.pdbx_description
1 polymer ?
#
loop_
_entity_poly.entity_id
_entity_poly.type
_entity_poly.pdbx_seq_one_letter_code
_entity_poly.pdbx_strand_id
1 'polypeptide(L)' 'MHEAAQNEVSNEVVSPGVAQVGALCYRRDGEGHLEVLLLGSRRGGRWGPPKGHIESREHSGALR' A
#
# COMPACT_ATOMS: atom_id res chain seq x y z
N MET A 1 4.17 30.82 36.91
CA MET A 1 2.83 30.51 36.38
C MET A 1 3.06 29.75 35.08
N HIS A 2 2.91 28.42 35.10
CA HIS A 2 3.23 27.55 33.97
C HIS A 2 2.00 27.46 33.05
N GLU A 3 2.10 27.97 31.82
CA GLU A 3 1.09 27.79 30.78
C GLU A 3 1.37 26.43 30.10
N ALA A 4 0.59 25.41 30.43
CA ALA A 4 0.73 24.08 29.85
C ALA A 4 0.08 24.05 28.46
N ALA A 5 0.90 23.84 27.43
CA ALA A 5 0.46 23.53 26.08
C ALA A 5 -0.45 22.30 26.09
N GLN A 6 -1.74 22.50 25.83
CA GLN A 6 -2.68 21.42 25.60
C GLN A 6 -2.44 20.90 24.17
N ASN A 7 -1.63 19.86 24.08
CA ASN A 7 -1.41 19.11 22.85
C ASN A 7 -2.67 18.27 22.60
N GLU A 8 -3.56 18.74 21.74
CA GLU A 8 -4.74 18.02 21.31
C GLU A 8 -4.29 16.73 20.61
N VAL A 9 -4.40 15.60 21.31
CA VAL A 9 -4.29 14.28 20.69
C VAL A 9 -5.51 14.14 19.80
N SER A 10 -5.35 14.48 18.52
CA SER A 10 -6.29 14.12 17.47
C SER A 10 -6.54 12.63 17.59
N ASN A 11 -7.73 12.27 18.06
CA ASN A 11 -8.20 10.90 18.07
C ASN A 11 -8.49 10.51 16.62
N GLU A 12 -7.43 10.32 15.83
CA GLU A 12 -7.57 9.67 14.53
C GLU A 12 -8.15 8.29 14.83
N VAL A 13 -9.40 8.09 14.42
CA VAL A 13 -10.00 6.77 14.35
C VAL A 13 -9.14 6.00 13.36
N VAL A 14 -8.13 5.29 13.86
CA VAL A 14 -7.34 4.34 13.09
C VAL A 14 -8.32 3.24 12.71
N SER A 15 -8.95 3.39 11.54
CA SER A 15 -9.71 2.31 10.93
C SER A 15 -8.79 1.09 10.93
N PRO A 16 -9.22 -0.08 11.46
CA PRO A 16 -8.39 -1.27 11.47
C PRO A 16 -7.88 -1.48 10.04
N GLY A 17 -6.57 -1.31 9.86
CA GLY A 17 -5.99 -1.33 8.52
C GLY A 17 -6.37 -2.64 7.85
N VAL A 18 -7.08 -2.57 6.72
CA VAL A 18 -7.42 -3.75 5.94
C VAL A 18 -6.12 -4.36 5.43
N ALA A 19 -5.81 -5.60 5.84
CA ALA A 19 -4.61 -6.28 5.37
C ALA A 19 -4.63 -6.39 3.85
N GLN A 20 -3.54 -5.98 3.22
CA GLN A 20 -3.38 -5.98 1.76
C GLN A 20 -2.07 -6.65 1.37
N VAL A 21 -2.08 -7.28 0.20
CA VAL A 21 -0.87 -7.77 -0.47
C VAL A 21 -0.80 -7.13 -1.86
N GLY A 22 0.42 -6.92 -2.34
CA GLY A 22 0.67 -6.39 -3.69
C GLY A 22 1.74 -7.18 -4.41
N ALA A 23 1.80 -7.01 -5.72
CA ALA A 23 2.80 -7.63 -6.58
C ALA A 23 3.54 -6.56 -7.37
N LEU A 24 4.87 -6.68 -7.45
CA LEU A 24 5.67 -5.88 -8.37
C LEU A 24 5.86 -6.68 -9.67
N CYS A 25 4.94 -6.48 -10.62
CA CYS A 25 5.04 -7.14 -11.92
C CYS A 25 6.10 -6.42 -12.77
N TYR A 26 7.06 -7.18 -13.27
CA TYR A 26 8.10 -6.65 -14.15
C TYR A 26 8.33 -7.56 -15.36
N ARG A 27 8.88 -6.97 -16.42
CA ARG A 27 9.44 -7.71 -17.56
C ARG A 27 10.73 -7.03 -18.02
N ARG A 28 11.46 -7.69 -18.91
CA ARG A 28 12.52 -7.05 -19.70
C ARG A 28 12.03 -6.82 -21.12
N ASP A 29 12.36 -5.67 -21.70
CA ASP A 29 12.10 -5.39 -23.11
C ASP A 29 13.11 -6.14 -24.03
N GLY A 30 13.02 -5.90 -25.34
CA GLY A 30 13.95 -6.51 -26.32
C GLY A 30 15.41 -6.04 -26.18
N GLU A 31 15.64 -4.93 -25.49
CA GLU A 31 16.98 -4.36 -25.22
C GLU A 31 17.49 -4.76 -23.82
N GLY A 32 16.67 -5.46 -23.02
CA GLY A 32 17.00 -5.95 -21.68
C GLY A 32 16.68 -4.98 -20.55
N HIS A 33 16.04 -3.84 -20.83
CA HIS A 33 15.63 -2.84 -19.84
C HIS A 33 14.48 -3.37 -18.97
N LEU A 34 14.53 -3.06 -17.68
CA LEU A 34 13.49 -3.46 -16.73
C LEU A 34 12.28 -2.53 -16.85
N GLU A 35 11.12 -3.09 -17.16
CA GLU A 35 9.84 -2.39 -17.16
C GLU A 35 8.97 -2.88 -16.00
N VAL A 36 8.33 -1.95 -15.29
CA VAL A 36 7.46 -2.23 -14.13
C VAL A 36 6.03 -1.79 -14.43
N LEU A 37 5.06 -2.65 -14.12
CA LEU A 37 3.64 -2.31 -14.25
C LEU A 37 3.16 -1.48 -13.06
N LEU A 38 2.67 -0.27 -13.35
CA LEU A 38 1.94 0.58 -12.41
C LEU A 38 0.50 0.77 -12.87
N LEU A 39 -0.44 0.75 -11.93
CA LEU A 39 -1.86 0.99 -12.18
C LEU A 39 -2.26 2.36 -11.62
N GLY A 40 -2.94 3.16 -12.43
CA GLY A 40 -3.52 4.43 -12.01
C GLY A 40 -4.80 4.21 -11.20
N SER A 41 -4.86 4.73 -9.98
CA SER A 41 -6.05 4.65 -9.13
C SER A 41 -7.10 5.66 -9.58
N ARG A 42 -8.30 5.17 -9.92
CA ARG A 42 -9.46 6.02 -10.21
C ARG A 42 -9.89 6.88 -9.02
N ARG A 43 -9.67 6.42 -7.79
CA ARG A 43 -10.18 7.04 -6.56
C ARG A 43 -9.31 8.19 -6.03
N GLY A 44 -8.04 8.23 -6.44
CA GLY A 44 -7.09 9.22 -5.91
C GLY A 44 -6.03 9.69 -6.90
N GLY A 45 -6.09 9.29 -8.17
CA GLY A 45 -5.15 9.69 -9.24
C GLY A 45 -3.71 9.22 -9.06
N ARG A 46 -3.39 8.55 -7.94
CA ARG A 46 -2.05 8.02 -7.65
C ARG A 46 -1.79 6.74 -8.43
N TRP A 47 -0.54 6.54 -8.81
CA TRP A 47 -0.06 5.31 -9.44
C TRP A 47 0.56 4.40 -8.38
N GLY A 48 0.35 3.09 -8.50
CA GLY A 48 0.94 2.11 -7.59
C GLY A 48 0.92 0.70 -8.16
N PRO A 49 1.55 -0.27 -7.47
CA PRO A 49 1.52 -1.66 -7.89
C PRO A 49 0.10 -2.25 -7.77
N PRO A 50 -0.23 -3.29 -8.56
CA PRO A 50 -1.40 -4.12 -8.31
C PRO A 50 -1.43 -4.58 -6.86
N LYS A 51 -2.58 -4.36 -6.19
CA LYS A 51 -2.78 -4.74 -4.79
C LYS A 51 -4.23 -5.13 -4.53
N GLY A 52 -4.44 -6.02 -3.56
CA GLY A 52 -5.73 -6.56 -3.18
C GLY A 52 -5.84 -6.82 -1.67
N HIS A 53 -7.05 -7.13 -1.23
CA HIS A 53 -7.29 -7.67 0.12
C HIS A 53 -6.68 -9.08 0.22
N ILE A 54 -6.27 -9.47 1.43
CA ILE A 54 -5.93 -10.86 1.73
C ILE A 54 -7.20 -11.53 2.25
N GLU A 55 -7.73 -12.48 1.49
CA GLU A 55 -8.93 -13.21 1.90
C GLU A 55 -8.62 -14.28 2.96
N SER A 56 -9.68 -14.82 3.56
CA SER A 56 -9.54 -15.90 4.53
C SER A 56 -8.83 -17.11 3.92
N ARG A 57 -7.75 -17.55 4.56
CA ARG A 57 -6.85 -18.65 4.12
C ARG A 57 -5.90 -18.29 2.96
N GLU A 58 -5.85 -17.03 2.54
CA GLU A 58 -4.76 -16.55 1.70
C GLU A 58 -3.54 -16.17 2.55
N HIS A 59 -2.35 -16.36 1.99
CA HIS A 59 -1.09 -16.04 2.66
C HIS A 59 -0.38 -14.92 1.89
N SER A 60 0.21 -13.98 2.63
CA SER A 60 1.09 -12.99 2.04
C SER A 60 2.44 -13.63 1.69
N GLY A 61 2.66 -13.90 0.40
CA GLY A 61 3.93 -14.39 -0.12
C GLY A 61 3.92 -15.84 -0.60
N ALA A 62 4.93 -16.21 -1.39
CA ALA A 62 5.17 -17.60 -1.74
C ALA A 62 5.74 -18.32 -0.51
N LEU A 63 5.12 -19.45 -0.11
CA LEU A 63 5.77 -20.40 0.79
C LEU A 63 7.14 -20.74 0.19
N ARG A 64 8.20 -20.47 0.96
CA ARG A 64 9.57 -20.83 0.61
C ARG A 64 9.76 -22.34 0.69
#